data_AF-A0A2T7CIB7-F1
#
_entry.id   AF-A0A2T7CIB7-F1
#
_cell.length_a   1.000
_cell.length_b   1.000
_cell.length_c   1.000
_cell.angle_alpha   90.00
_cell.angle_beta   90.00
_cell.angle_gamma   90.00
#
_symmetry.space_group_name_H-M   'P 1'
#
loop_
_entity.id
_entity.type
_entity.pdbx_description
1 polymer ?
#
loop_
_entity_poly.entity_id
_entity_poly.type
_entity_poly.pdbx_seq_one_letter_code
_entity_poly.pdbx_strand_id
1 'polypeptide(L)'
;MLSLAARLAVPAAALLFLLAAPAWATNFTCASPGTTCRSAIGYAVPNATTYAGLAARFNATTTLAELLGANGLPANTSPSAPVAANATVRVPFRCRCGSDGVARSDGGPVYVVQPQDGLDHIARDIFGAFVTFQEIATANDIKDVNVIYPGQKLRIPLPCTCDPVDGATVMHFAYSVAKGEETSGIAARFGVNERTLLTLNKIADPKDLKQGQILDVPLPDVTAGPWKGRKMKSGSNKEVAILQGHRRKRDLLEGLAANFRLEFRQVAICSSCAPGQAQ
;
A
#
# COMPACT_ATOMS: atom_id res chain seq x y z
N MET A 1 -3.14 75.78 0.84
CA MET A 1 -1.93 75.28 1.54
C MET A 1 -2.24 73.89 2.09
N LEU A 2 -1.33 72.92 1.86
CA LEU A 2 -1.24 71.53 2.41
C LEU A 2 -2.43 70.58 2.11
N SER A 3 -2.29 69.58 1.23
CA SER A 3 -1.62 68.25 1.39
C SER A 3 -2.21 67.36 2.49
N LEU A 4 -2.85 66.24 2.12
CA LEU A 4 -2.51 64.90 2.61
C LEU A 4 -3.27 63.82 1.84
N ALA A 5 -2.52 62.95 1.16
CA ALA A 5 -3.02 61.71 0.56
C ALA A 5 -3.30 60.68 1.66
N ALA A 6 -4.55 60.19 1.74
CA ALA A 6 -4.90 59.02 2.55
C ALA A 6 -5.05 57.80 1.63
N ARG A 7 -4.02 56.97 1.61
CA ARG A 7 -4.04 55.63 0.99
C ARG A 7 -5.01 54.75 1.80
N LEU A 8 -6.10 54.32 1.18
CA LEU A 8 -6.95 53.27 1.74
C LEU A 8 -6.25 51.92 1.58
N ALA A 9 -5.93 51.32 2.72
CA ALA A 9 -5.33 50.00 2.83
C ALA A 9 -6.28 48.92 2.29
N VAL A 10 -5.76 48.05 1.42
CA VAL A 10 -6.42 46.82 0.98
C VAL A 10 -6.44 45.84 2.17
N PRO A 11 -7.58 45.22 2.52
CA PRO A 11 -7.62 44.31 3.64
C PRO A 11 -6.84 43.04 3.32
N ALA A 12 -6.05 42.60 4.29
CA ALA A 12 -5.31 41.35 4.28
C ALA A 12 -6.28 40.18 4.06
N ALA A 13 -6.30 39.63 2.85
CA ALA A 13 -6.82 38.30 2.61
C ALA A 13 -5.89 37.32 3.34
N ALA A 14 -6.39 36.78 4.44
CA ALA A 14 -5.75 35.68 5.14
C ALA A 14 -5.63 34.49 4.18
N LEU A 15 -4.44 34.33 3.59
CA LEU A 15 -4.07 33.14 2.84
C LEU A 15 -4.00 31.99 3.85
N LEU A 16 -5.09 31.24 3.97
CA LEU A 16 -5.07 29.93 4.59
C LEU A 16 -4.27 29.01 3.66
N PHE A 17 -2.95 29.01 3.81
CA PHE A 17 -2.11 27.97 3.23
C PHE A 17 -2.54 26.65 3.89
N LEU A 18 -3.42 25.91 3.21
CA LEU A 18 -3.53 24.47 3.41
C LEU A 18 -2.10 23.94 3.26
N LEU A 19 -1.55 23.44 4.36
CA LEU A 19 -0.32 22.66 4.37
C LEU A 19 -0.59 21.37 3.60
N ALA A 20 -0.63 21.45 2.27
CA ALA A 20 -0.59 20.30 1.42
C ALA A 20 0.73 19.61 1.72
N ALA A 21 0.67 18.41 2.30
CA ALA A 21 1.84 17.58 2.49
C ALA A 21 2.56 17.50 1.14
N PRO A 22 3.86 17.86 1.07
CA PRO A 22 4.59 17.71 -0.18
C PRO A 22 4.53 16.24 -0.55
N ALA A 23 3.96 15.94 -1.72
CA ALA A 23 3.98 14.60 -2.28
C ALA A 23 5.45 14.26 -2.55
N TRP A 24 6.07 13.48 -1.66
CA TRP A 24 7.39 12.92 -1.91
C TRP A 24 7.19 11.80 -2.92
N ALA A 25 7.16 12.14 -4.21
CA ALA A 25 7.40 11.15 -5.25
C ALA A 25 8.84 10.66 -5.07
N THR A 26 8.98 9.55 -4.36
CA THR A 26 10.12 8.67 -4.55
C THR A 26 9.96 8.09 -5.94
N ASN A 27 10.66 8.66 -6.93
CA ASN A 27 10.77 8.01 -8.23
C ASN A 27 11.59 6.74 -8.02
N PHE A 28 10.95 5.58 -8.16
CA PHE A 28 11.60 4.30 -8.03
C PHE A 28 12.46 4.12 -9.28
N THR A 29 13.77 4.34 -9.14
CA THR A 29 14.72 4.13 -10.22
C THR A 29 14.90 2.64 -10.48
N CYS A 30 15.28 2.31 -11.69
CA CYS A 30 15.58 0.94 -12.08
C CYS A 30 16.78 0.90 -13.04
N ALA A 31 17.64 -0.10 -12.87
CA ALA A 31 18.91 -0.23 -13.59
C ALA A 31 18.80 -0.97 -14.93
N SER A 32 17.74 -1.73 -15.16
CA SER A 32 17.62 -2.65 -16.32
C SER A 32 16.42 -2.32 -17.22
N PRO A 33 16.59 -1.45 -18.23
CA PRO A 33 15.52 -1.08 -19.16
C PRO A 33 14.84 -2.30 -19.81
N GLY A 34 13.51 -2.26 -19.91
CA GLY A 34 12.70 -3.32 -20.49
C GLY A 34 12.39 -4.50 -19.56
N THR A 35 13.09 -4.62 -18.41
CA THR A 35 12.78 -5.64 -17.40
C THR A 35 11.36 -5.44 -16.84
N THR A 36 10.66 -6.54 -16.63
CA THR A 36 9.35 -6.57 -15.99
C THR A 36 9.37 -7.47 -14.77
N CYS A 37 8.61 -7.11 -13.76
CA CYS A 37 8.50 -7.85 -12.51
C CYS A 37 7.12 -7.64 -11.88
N ARG A 38 6.83 -8.37 -10.79
CA ARG A 38 5.65 -8.12 -9.96
C ARG A 38 5.98 -7.07 -8.92
N SER A 39 5.06 -6.14 -8.71
CA SER A 39 5.12 -5.11 -7.68
C SER A 39 3.73 -4.96 -7.05
N ALA A 40 3.61 -4.20 -5.98
CA ALA A 40 2.32 -3.84 -5.43
C ALA A 40 2.33 -2.45 -4.76
N ILE A 41 1.15 -1.87 -4.59
CA ILE A 41 0.95 -0.69 -3.72
C ILE A 41 0.05 -1.05 -2.54
N GLY A 42 0.26 -0.38 -1.41
CA GLY A 42 -0.65 -0.41 -0.26
C GLY A 42 -1.69 0.69 -0.39
N TYR A 43 -2.74 0.45 -1.18
CA TYR A 43 -3.76 1.44 -1.47
C TYR A 43 -4.69 1.64 -0.27
N ALA A 44 -4.59 2.80 0.39
CA ALA A 44 -5.56 3.23 1.39
C ALA A 44 -6.83 3.70 0.68
N VAL A 45 -7.94 2.98 0.89
CA VAL A 45 -9.18 3.27 0.17
C VAL A 45 -9.82 4.56 0.70
N PRO A 46 -10.02 5.62 -0.10
CA PRO A 46 -10.57 6.89 0.41
C PRO A 46 -12.00 6.76 0.96
N ASN A 47 -12.83 5.96 0.29
CA ASN A 47 -14.24 5.76 0.62
C ASN A 47 -14.58 4.27 0.62
N ALA A 48 -15.57 3.85 1.41
CA ALA A 48 -15.99 2.45 1.43
C ALA A 48 -16.36 1.96 0.01
N THR A 49 -15.89 0.76 -0.33
CA THR A 49 -16.03 0.17 -1.68
C THR A 49 -16.13 -1.35 -1.58
N THR A 50 -15.96 -2.06 -2.70
CA THR A 50 -15.85 -3.52 -2.76
C THR A 50 -14.58 -3.96 -3.48
N TYR A 51 -14.20 -5.22 -3.34
CA TYR A 51 -13.08 -5.78 -4.12
C TYR A 51 -13.32 -5.70 -5.64
N ALA A 52 -14.57 -5.84 -6.11
CA ALA A 52 -14.92 -5.58 -7.50
C ALA A 52 -14.69 -4.12 -7.91
N GLY A 53 -15.07 -3.16 -7.06
CA GLY A 53 -14.84 -1.74 -7.30
C GLY A 53 -13.36 -1.38 -7.37
N LEU A 54 -12.53 -1.99 -6.51
CA LEU A 54 -11.08 -1.84 -6.56
C LEU A 54 -10.48 -2.48 -7.81
N ALA A 55 -10.88 -3.70 -8.15
CA ALA A 55 -10.41 -4.37 -9.37
C ALA A 55 -10.79 -3.57 -10.63
N ALA A 56 -11.98 -2.96 -10.67
CA ALA A 56 -12.39 -2.08 -11.76
C ALA A 56 -11.56 -0.78 -11.83
N ARG A 57 -11.20 -0.19 -10.68
CA ARG A 57 -10.35 1.01 -10.62
C ARG A 57 -8.93 0.72 -11.10
N PHE A 58 -8.38 -0.42 -10.70
CA PHE A 58 -7.03 -0.86 -11.08
C PHE A 58 -7.03 -1.79 -12.31
N ASN A 59 -8.10 -1.75 -13.09
CA ASN A 59 -8.25 -2.54 -14.31
C ASN A 59 -7.04 -2.35 -15.24
N ALA A 60 -6.76 -3.35 -16.07
CA ALA A 60 -5.51 -3.54 -16.83
C ALA A 60 -4.27 -3.92 -16.01
N THR A 61 -4.27 -3.76 -14.68
CA THR A 61 -3.08 -4.07 -13.85
C THR A 61 -3.24 -5.25 -12.89
N THR A 62 -4.47 -5.54 -12.44
CA THR A 62 -4.76 -6.69 -11.56
C THR A 62 -6.09 -7.34 -11.92
N THR A 63 -6.17 -8.64 -11.77
CA THR A 63 -7.44 -9.37 -11.74
C THR A 63 -8.05 -9.38 -10.33
N LEU A 64 -9.35 -9.69 -10.22
CA LEU A 64 -9.99 -9.89 -8.92
C LEU A 64 -9.32 -11.03 -8.13
N ALA A 65 -8.96 -12.12 -8.80
CA ALA A 65 -8.30 -13.26 -8.16
C ALA A 65 -6.92 -12.89 -7.59
N GLU A 66 -6.11 -12.13 -8.34
CA GLU A 66 -4.82 -11.63 -7.87
C GLU A 66 -4.99 -10.65 -6.71
N LEU A 67 -5.99 -9.77 -6.77
CA LEU A 67 -6.30 -8.83 -5.70
C LEU A 67 -6.70 -9.56 -4.41
N LEU A 68 -7.59 -10.55 -4.50
CA LEU A 68 -7.99 -11.37 -3.34
C LEU A 68 -6.78 -12.13 -2.77
N GLY A 69 -6.01 -12.81 -3.63
CA GLY A 69 -4.83 -13.57 -3.22
C GLY A 69 -3.76 -12.70 -2.55
N ALA A 70 -3.50 -11.49 -3.08
CA ALA A 70 -2.56 -10.54 -2.50
C ALA A 70 -2.96 -10.07 -1.09
N ASN A 71 -4.24 -10.18 -0.74
CA ASN A 71 -4.79 -9.80 0.56
C ASN A 71 -5.16 -11.02 1.42
N GLY A 72 -4.71 -12.23 1.06
CA GLY A 72 -4.94 -13.46 1.84
C GLY A 72 -6.39 -13.91 1.89
N LEU A 73 -7.22 -13.48 0.92
CA LEU A 73 -8.63 -13.85 0.85
C LEU A 73 -8.84 -15.10 -0.02
N PRO A 74 -9.80 -15.97 0.35
CA PRO A 74 -10.18 -17.11 -0.48
C PRO A 74 -10.59 -16.71 -1.90
N ALA A 75 -10.26 -17.56 -2.88
CA ALA A 75 -10.61 -17.29 -4.29
C ALA A 75 -12.12 -17.24 -4.57
N ASN A 76 -12.94 -17.83 -3.69
CA ASN A 76 -14.41 -17.79 -3.76
C ASN A 76 -15.02 -16.60 -2.99
N THR A 77 -14.21 -15.67 -2.48
CA THR A 77 -14.72 -14.45 -1.85
C THR A 77 -15.60 -13.68 -2.82
N SER A 78 -16.78 -13.26 -2.37
CA SER A 78 -17.73 -12.50 -3.20
C SER A 78 -17.06 -11.24 -3.78
N PRO A 79 -17.25 -10.92 -5.08
CA PRO A 79 -16.78 -9.65 -5.65
C PRO A 79 -17.34 -8.42 -4.92
N SER A 80 -18.53 -8.54 -4.33
CA SER A 80 -19.17 -7.49 -3.54
C SER A 80 -18.71 -7.45 -2.07
N ALA A 81 -17.70 -8.23 -1.69
CA ALA A 81 -17.14 -8.18 -0.35
C ALA A 81 -16.68 -6.74 -0.03
N PRO A 82 -17.16 -6.16 1.09
CA PRO A 82 -16.93 -4.76 1.39
C PRO A 82 -15.49 -4.50 1.83
N VAL A 83 -14.98 -3.33 1.46
CA VAL A 83 -13.73 -2.76 1.93
C VAL A 83 -14.05 -1.43 2.59
N ALA A 84 -13.73 -1.32 3.88
CA ALA A 84 -14.00 -0.11 4.65
C ALA A 84 -13.17 1.09 4.15
N ALA A 85 -13.68 2.29 4.36
CA ALA A 85 -12.89 3.51 4.15
C ALA A 85 -11.63 3.47 5.02
N ASN A 86 -10.53 3.99 4.50
CA ASN A 86 -9.18 4.00 5.05
C ASN A 86 -8.55 2.61 5.28
N ALA A 87 -9.20 1.51 4.87
CA ALA A 87 -8.56 0.21 4.86
C ALA A 87 -7.42 0.21 3.81
N THR A 88 -6.27 -0.35 4.16
CA THR A 88 -5.17 -0.55 3.21
C THR A 88 -5.34 -1.88 2.49
N VAL A 89 -5.47 -1.85 1.17
CA VAL A 89 -5.52 -3.04 0.31
C VAL A 89 -4.23 -3.15 -0.47
N ARG A 90 -3.61 -4.34 -0.47
CA ARG A 90 -2.47 -4.62 -1.34
C ARG A 90 -2.97 -4.83 -2.77
N VAL A 91 -2.60 -3.93 -3.68
CA VAL A 91 -2.97 -4.00 -5.09
C VAL A 91 -1.74 -4.42 -5.89
N PRO A 92 -1.67 -5.69 -6.37
CA PRO A 92 -0.55 -6.14 -7.19
C PRO A 92 -0.65 -5.57 -8.61
N PHE A 93 0.48 -5.38 -9.28
CA PHE A 93 0.52 -5.03 -10.69
C PHE A 93 1.85 -5.46 -11.31
N ARG A 94 1.90 -5.48 -12.65
CA ARG A 94 3.17 -5.61 -13.37
C ARG A 94 3.90 -4.29 -13.42
N CYS A 95 5.17 -4.33 -13.04
CA CYS A 95 6.11 -3.23 -13.16
C CYS A 95 6.90 -3.38 -14.46
N ARG A 96 7.21 -2.27 -15.13
CA ARG A 96 8.14 -2.20 -16.25
C ARG A 96 9.17 -1.10 -16.01
N CYS A 97 10.43 -1.45 -16.21
CA CYS A 97 11.53 -0.50 -16.23
C CYS A 97 11.57 0.25 -17.57
N GLY A 98 11.40 1.57 -17.54
CA GLY A 98 11.48 2.42 -18.72
C GLY A 98 12.92 2.58 -19.22
N SER A 99 13.06 3.03 -20.46
CA SER A 99 14.37 3.40 -21.03
C SER A 99 14.97 4.65 -20.39
N ASP A 100 14.15 5.41 -19.67
CA ASP A 100 14.53 6.59 -18.86
C ASP A 100 15.09 6.22 -17.48
N GLY A 101 15.23 4.92 -17.16
CA GLY A 101 15.75 4.45 -15.87
C GLY A 101 14.75 4.58 -14.73
N VAL A 102 13.46 4.80 -15.03
CA VAL A 102 12.38 4.87 -14.04
C VAL A 102 11.41 3.74 -14.29
N ALA A 103 11.07 3.00 -13.23
CA ALA A 103 10.15 1.90 -13.31
C ALA A 103 8.74 2.31 -12.85
N ARG A 104 7.74 1.89 -13.62
CA ARG A 104 6.33 2.28 -13.46
C ARG A 104 5.41 1.10 -13.73
N SER A 105 4.16 1.17 -13.31
CA SER A 105 3.12 0.20 -13.70
C SER A 105 3.06 0.04 -15.23
N ASP A 106 3.12 -1.22 -15.70
CA ASP A 106 3.13 -1.55 -17.12
C ASP A 106 1.73 -1.35 -17.71
N GLY A 107 1.56 -0.29 -18.52
CA GLY A 107 0.27 0.11 -19.08
C GLY A 107 -0.63 0.90 -18.10
N GLY A 108 -0.28 0.90 -16.81
CA GLY A 108 -0.97 1.61 -15.72
C GLY A 108 -2.41 1.17 -15.48
N PRO A 109 -3.00 1.48 -14.30
CA PRO A 109 -4.44 1.64 -14.28
C PRO A 109 -4.79 2.88 -15.10
N VAL A 110 -5.90 2.81 -15.83
CA VAL A 110 -6.40 3.92 -16.64
C VAL A 110 -7.51 4.62 -15.89
N TYR A 111 -7.29 5.88 -15.54
CA TYR A 111 -8.29 6.74 -14.93
C TYR A 111 -9.07 7.51 -16.01
N VAL A 112 -10.39 7.59 -15.87
CA VAL A 112 -11.23 8.42 -16.74
C VAL A 112 -11.56 9.69 -15.98
N VAL A 113 -11.09 10.83 -16.49
CA VAL A 113 -11.28 12.16 -15.90
C VAL A 113 -12.77 12.44 -15.72
N GLN A 114 -13.16 12.84 -14.52
CA GLN A 114 -14.51 13.24 -14.15
C GLN A 114 -14.69 14.75 -14.25
N PRO A 115 -15.94 15.26 -14.27
CA PRO A 115 -16.18 16.69 -14.17
C PRO A 115 -15.48 17.30 -12.93
N GLN A 116 -14.83 18.44 -13.12
CA GLN A 116 -14.10 19.20 -12.09
C GLN A 116 -12.79 18.57 -11.57
N ASP A 117 -12.31 17.48 -12.19
CA ASP A 117 -11.00 16.94 -11.84
C ASP A 117 -9.86 17.89 -12.21
N GLY A 118 -8.83 17.86 -11.37
CA GLY A 118 -7.49 18.36 -11.69
C GLY A 118 -6.45 17.25 -11.45
N LEU A 119 -5.29 17.35 -12.10
CA LEU A 119 -4.25 16.31 -11.96
C LEU A 119 -3.74 16.13 -10.52
N ASP A 120 -3.68 17.20 -9.72
CA ASP A 120 -3.28 17.12 -8.30
C ASP A 120 -4.31 16.37 -7.45
N HIS A 121 -5.61 16.66 -7.65
CA HIS A 121 -6.71 15.93 -7.01
C HIS A 121 -6.66 14.44 -7.35
N ILE A 122 -6.48 14.11 -8.63
CA ILE A 122 -6.35 12.72 -9.07
C ILE A 122 -5.15 12.05 -8.39
N ALA A 123 -3.99 12.71 -8.38
CA ALA A 123 -2.78 12.18 -7.75
C ALA A 123 -2.96 11.93 -6.24
N ARG A 124 -3.43 12.93 -5.49
CA ARG A 124 -3.46 12.91 -4.03
C ARG A 124 -4.68 12.19 -3.47
N ASP A 125 -5.87 12.56 -3.93
CA ASP A 125 -7.12 12.13 -3.30
C ASP A 125 -7.63 10.81 -3.90
N ILE A 126 -7.35 10.57 -5.18
CA ILE A 126 -7.79 9.34 -5.88
C ILE A 126 -6.74 8.24 -5.82
N PHE A 127 -5.45 8.58 -5.96
CA PHE A 127 -4.35 7.61 -5.94
C PHE A 127 -3.42 7.76 -4.73
N GLY A 128 -3.87 8.41 -3.66
CA GLY A 128 -3.19 8.40 -2.36
C GLY A 128 -1.78 8.98 -2.39
N ALA A 129 -1.50 9.91 -3.30
CA ALA A 129 -0.19 10.52 -3.53
C ALA A 129 0.94 9.52 -3.87
N PHE A 130 0.61 8.32 -4.37
CA PHE A 130 1.61 7.39 -4.92
C PHE A 130 2.29 7.95 -6.18
N VAL A 131 1.62 8.87 -6.86
CA VAL A 131 2.13 9.60 -8.03
C VAL A 131 1.93 11.08 -7.81
N THR A 132 2.69 11.90 -8.53
CA THR A 132 2.51 13.35 -8.63
C THR A 132 1.75 13.74 -9.89
N PHE A 133 1.19 14.95 -9.90
CA PHE A 133 0.54 15.47 -11.10
C PHE A 133 1.53 15.61 -12.27
N GLN A 134 2.81 15.90 -12.00
CA GLN A 134 3.86 15.99 -13.02
C GLN A 134 4.15 14.63 -13.65
N GLU A 135 4.16 13.56 -12.85
CA GLU A 135 4.35 12.19 -13.36
C GLU A 135 3.15 11.75 -14.19
N ILE A 136 1.93 12.06 -13.76
CA ILE A 136 0.73 11.82 -14.59
C ILE A 136 0.82 12.62 -15.89
N ALA A 137 1.20 13.90 -15.85
CA ALA A 137 1.33 14.72 -17.05
C ALA A 137 2.37 14.17 -18.03
N THR A 138 3.55 13.81 -17.52
CA THR A 138 4.65 13.23 -18.30
C THR A 138 4.25 11.89 -18.93
N ALA A 139 3.58 11.02 -18.18
CA ALA A 139 3.15 9.71 -18.68
C ALA A 139 2.05 9.76 -19.74
N ASN A 140 1.40 10.92 -19.90
CA ASN A 140 0.29 11.15 -20.83
C ASN A 140 0.56 12.27 -21.85
N ASP A 141 1.81 12.70 -22.00
CA ASP A 141 2.23 13.76 -22.93
C ASP A 141 1.45 15.08 -22.76
N ILE A 142 1.03 15.40 -21.53
CA ILE A 142 0.27 16.62 -21.21
C ILE A 142 1.24 17.79 -21.06
N LYS A 143 1.12 18.76 -21.96
CA LYS A 143 1.97 19.98 -21.97
C LYS A 143 1.53 21.01 -20.94
N ASP A 144 0.23 21.22 -20.79
CA ASP A 144 -0.34 22.12 -19.80
C ASP A 144 -1.09 21.31 -18.73
N VAL A 145 -0.50 21.25 -17.54
CA VAL A 145 -1.00 20.46 -16.40
C VAL A 145 -2.37 20.93 -15.89
N ASN A 146 -2.80 22.14 -16.26
CA ASN A 146 -4.09 22.70 -15.86
C ASN A 146 -5.22 22.36 -16.84
N VAL A 147 -4.90 21.71 -17.97
CA VAL A 147 -5.86 21.45 -19.05
C VAL A 147 -6.06 19.95 -19.22
N ILE A 148 -7.11 19.43 -18.55
CA ILE A 148 -7.65 18.08 -18.76
C ILE A 148 -9.16 18.16 -18.98
N TYR A 149 -9.71 17.18 -19.70
CA TYR A 149 -11.12 17.18 -20.08
C TYR A 149 -11.87 15.98 -19.50
N PRO A 150 -13.13 16.14 -19.04
CA PRO A 150 -13.96 14.99 -18.67
C PRO A 150 -14.02 13.94 -19.78
N GLY A 151 -13.89 12.67 -19.41
CA GLY A 151 -13.82 11.54 -20.34
C GLY A 151 -12.42 11.23 -20.87
N GLN A 152 -11.43 12.12 -20.67
CA GLN A 152 -10.04 11.85 -21.02
C GLN A 152 -9.52 10.65 -20.23
N LYS A 153 -8.80 9.74 -20.92
CA LYS A 153 -8.16 8.58 -20.30
C LYS A 153 -6.73 8.92 -19.93
N LEU A 154 -6.40 8.81 -18.66
CA LEU A 154 -5.07 9.05 -18.11
C LEU A 154 -4.47 7.74 -17.64
N ARG A 155 -3.29 7.39 -18.15
CA ARG A 155 -2.45 6.33 -17.58
C ARG A 155 -1.83 6.83 -16.28
N ILE A 156 -1.98 6.05 -15.21
CA ILE A 156 -1.44 6.42 -13.90
C ILE A 156 -0.15 5.63 -13.65
N PRO A 157 1.02 6.29 -13.64
CA PRO A 157 2.32 5.62 -13.55
C PRO A 157 2.68 5.25 -12.11
N LEU A 158 2.06 4.22 -11.55
CA LEU A 158 2.31 3.80 -10.17
C LEU A 158 3.80 3.46 -9.96
N PRO A 159 4.42 3.87 -8.84
CA PRO A 159 5.84 3.66 -8.59
C PRO A 159 6.12 2.18 -8.30
N CYS A 160 7.20 1.68 -8.86
CA CYS A 160 7.70 0.32 -8.64
C CYS A 160 9.14 0.20 -9.10
N THR A 161 9.83 -0.87 -8.74
CA THR A 161 11.12 -1.22 -9.35
C THR A 161 11.30 -2.73 -9.39
N CYS A 162 12.23 -3.17 -10.22
CA CYS A 162 12.61 -4.57 -10.39
C CYS A 162 14.05 -4.83 -9.93
N ASP A 163 14.69 -3.82 -9.34
CA ASP A 163 16.08 -3.91 -8.92
C ASP A 163 16.21 -4.85 -7.71
N PRO A 164 17.24 -5.70 -7.65
CA PRO A 164 17.49 -6.50 -6.46
C PRO A 164 17.90 -5.59 -5.30
N VAL A 165 17.53 -5.97 -4.08
CA VAL A 165 17.95 -5.28 -2.85
C VAL A 165 18.93 -6.18 -2.12
N ASP A 166 20.12 -5.64 -1.82
CA ASP A 166 21.22 -6.38 -1.19
C ASP A 166 21.57 -7.71 -1.91
N GLY A 167 21.42 -7.73 -3.24
CA GLY A 167 21.68 -8.89 -4.10
C GLY A 167 20.59 -9.98 -4.06
N ALA A 168 19.47 -9.75 -3.39
CA ALA A 168 18.33 -10.65 -3.35
C ALA A 168 17.19 -10.17 -4.25
N THR A 169 16.50 -11.12 -4.88
CA THR A 169 15.23 -10.86 -5.56
C THR A 169 14.16 -10.57 -4.51
N VAL A 170 13.50 -9.42 -4.66
CA VAL A 170 12.43 -8.96 -3.77
C VAL A 170 11.25 -8.48 -4.61
N MET A 171 10.07 -8.45 -4.00
CA MET A 171 8.91 -7.79 -4.55
C MET A 171 8.79 -6.40 -3.92
N HIS A 172 8.95 -5.36 -4.72
CA HIS A 172 8.81 -3.98 -4.25
C HIS A 172 7.35 -3.68 -3.91
N PHE A 173 7.14 -3.07 -2.75
CA PHE A 173 5.83 -2.69 -2.25
C PHE A 173 5.83 -1.22 -1.87
N ALA A 174 5.17 -0.40 -2.68
CA ALA A 174 5.00 1.01 -2.38
C ALA A 174 3.98 1.17 -1.25
N TYR A 175 4.43 1.70 -0.11
CA TYR A 175 3.65 1.81 1.12
C TYR A 175 3.51 3.27 1.53
N SER A 176 2.26 3.74 1.74
CA SER A 176 2.01 5.06 2.32
C SER A 176 1.98 4.97 3.84
N VAL A 177 2.85 5.73 4.50
CA VAL A 177 2.99 5.74 5.96
C VAL A 177 1.72 6.24 6.63
N ALA A 178 1.12 5.42 7.50
CA ALA A 178 -0.05 5.82 8.27
C ALA A 178 0.32 6.75 9.43
N LYS A 179 -0.69 7.43 9.98
CA LYS A 179 -0.48 8.37 11.10
C LYS A 179 0.10 7.64 12.32
N GLY A 180 1.25 8.12 12.81
CA GLY A 180 1.89 7.63 14.03
C GLY A 180 2.66 6.32 13.86
N GLU A 181 2.90 5.86 12.63
CA GLU A 181 3.80 4.73 12.40
C GLU A 181 5.28 5.13 12.55
N GLU A 182 6.09 4.15 12.92
CA GLU A 182 7.55 4.24 13.01
C GLU A 182 8.18 3.24 12.02
N THR A 183 9.39 3.53 11.53
CA THR A 183 10.10 2.66 10.59
C THR A 183 10.33 1.26 11.14
N SER A 184 10.59 1.13 12.44
CA SER A 184 10.78 -0.13 13.14
C SER A 184 9.51 -1.00 13.11
N GLY A 185 8.34 -0.39 13.34
CA GLY A 185 7.04 -1.04 13.29
C GLY A 185 6.65 -1.47 11.88
N ILE A 186 6.90 -0.60 10.88
CA ILE A 186 6.70 -0.93 9.46
C ILE A 186 7.61 -2.09 9.05
N ALA A 187 8.89 -2.04 9.40
CA ALA A 187 9.86 -3.07 9.08
C ALA A 187 9.46 -4.43 9.69
N ALA A 188 9.10 -4.45 10.97
CA ALA A 188 8.62 -5.64 11.66
C ALA A 188 7.34 -6.22 11.03
N ARG A 189 6.39 -5.35 10.67
CA ARG A 189 5.11 -5.75 10.03
C ARG A 189 5.35 -6.49 8.70
N PHE A 190 6.34 -6.07 7.93
CA PHE A 190 6.65 -6.63 6.61
C PHE A 190 7.79 -7.64 6.63
N GLY A 191 8.39 -7.92 7.78
CA GLY A 191 9.51 -8.85 7.92
C GLY A 191 10.78 -8.39 7.20
N VAL A 192 10.96 -7.07 7.05
CA VAL A 192 12.15 -6.47 6.42
C VAL A 192 13.11 -5.94 7.46
N ASN A 193 14.40 -5.84 7.11
CA ASN A 193 15.37 -5.20 7.99
C ASN A 193 15.18 -3.68 7.97
N GLU A 194 15.06 -3.05 9.14
CA GLU A 194 14.83 -1.60 9.25
C GLU A 194 15.96 -0.79 8.61
N ARG A 195 17.22 -1.20 8.74
CA ARG A 195 18.35 -0.52 8.10
C ARG A 195 18.26 -0.58 6.58
N THR A 196 17.86 -1.73 6.01
CA THR A 196 17.61 -1.87 4.57
C THR A 196 16.47 -0.95 4.14
N LEU A 197 15.37 -0.89 4.91
CA LEU A 197 14.23 0.00 4.64
C LEU A 197 14.65 1.48 4.62
N LEU A 198 15.41 1.93 5.64
CA LEU A 198 15.91 3.31 5.73
C LEU A 198 16.86 3.65 4.58
N THR A 199 17.82 2.76 4.29
CA THR A 199 18.83 2.97 3.24
C THR A 199 18.18 3.05 1.86
N LEU A 200 17.27 2.11 1.55
CA LEU A 200 16.53 2.07 0.29
C LEU A 200 15.72 3.34 0.06
N ASN A 201 15.11 3.87 1.13
CA ASN A 201 14.29 5.08 1.10
C ASN A 201 15.06 6.38 1.37
N LYS A 202 16.39 6.31 1.50
CA LYS A 202 17.26 7.47 1.78
C LYS A 202 16.84 8.26 3.02
N ILE A 203 16.37 7.57 4.06
CA ILE A 203 15.99 8.14 5.34
C ILE A 203 17.19 8.07 6.28
N ALA A 204 17.73 9.23 6.67
CA ALA A 204 18.91 9.32 7.53
C ALA A 204 18.58 9.09 9.01
N ASP A 205 17.52 9.72 9.51
CA ASP A 205 16.98 9.51 10.87
C ASP A 205 15.57 8.90 10.77
N PRO A 206 15.28 7.75 11.41
CA PRO A 206 13.93 7.21 11.57
C PRO A 206 12.86 8.22 11.97
N LYS A 207 13.22 9.25 12.74
CA LYS A 207 12.32 10.31 13.20
C LYS A 207 11.90 11.29 12.11
N ASP A 208 12.60 11.29 10.97
CA ASP A 208 12.23 12.09 9.80
C ASP A 208 11.08 11.47 9.00
N LEU A 209 10.59 10.29 9.41
CA LEU A 209 9.46 9.64 8.78
C LEU A 209 8.20 10.49 8.91
N LYS A 210 7.51 10.71 7.79
CA LYS A 210 6.32 11.56 7.75
C LYS A 210 5.09 10.76 7.37
N GLN A 211 3.96 11.13 7.96
CA GLN A 211 2.67 10.62 7.54
C GLN A 211 2.45 10.89 6.04
N GLY A 212 1.95 9.89 5.32
CA GLY A 212 1.70 9.96 3.88
C GLY A 212 2.96 9.76 3.02
N GLN A 213 4.14 9.62 3.62
CA GLN A 213 5.36 9.35 2.86
C GLN A 213 5.27 7.98 2.17
N ILE A 214 5.64 7.95 0.89
CA ILE A 214 5.68 6.73 0.10
C ILE A 214 7.04 6.07 0.28
N LEU A 215 7.02 4.88 0.88
CA LEU A 215 8.19 4.04 1.07
C LEU A 215 8.21 2.90 0.05
N ASP A 216 9.38 2.58 -0.47
CA ASP A 216 9.69 1.31 -1.09
C ASP A 216 10.00 0.27 -0.01
N VAL A 217 9.11 -0.72 0.15
CA VAL A 217 9.30 -1.83 1.08
C VAL A 217 9.70 -3.08 0.29
N PRO A 218 10.91 -3.62 0.47
CA PRO A 218 11.40 -4.76 -0.30
C PRO A 218 10.91 -6.07 0.33
N LEU A 219 9.74 -6.54 -0.09
CA LEU A 219 9.16 -7.76 0.46
C LEU A 219 9.95 -8.99 -0.02
N PRO A 220 10.27 -9.95 0.85
CA PRO A 220 10.86 -11.21 0.42
C PRO A 220 9.95 -11.87 -0.63
N ASP A 221 10.51 -12.21 -1.80
CA ASP A 221 9.73 -12.92 -2.81
C ASP A 221 9.53 -14.37 -2.36
N VAL A 222 8.35 -14.66 -1.81
CA VAL A 222 7.97 -16.00 -1.33
C VAL A 222 7.87 -17.04 -2.45
N THR A 223 8.02 -16.65 -3.72
CA THR A 223 8.15 -17.60 -4.84
C THR A 223 9.59 -18.08 -5.05
N ALA A 224 10.58 -17.45 -4.43
CA ALA A 224 11.99 -17.83 -4.48
C ALA A 224 12.34 -18.97 -3.49
N GLY A 225 11.63 -20.09 -3.56
CA GLY A 225 11.96 -21.35 -2.85
C GLY A 225 11.98 -21.28 -1.31
N PRO A 226 12.18 -22.42 -0.62
CA PRO A 226 12.28 -22.44 0.83
C PRO A 226 13.58 -21.74 1.26
N TRP A 227 13.43 -20.61 1.95
CA TRP A 227 14.51 -19.97 2.68
C TRP A 227 15.14 -20.97 3.66
N LYS A 228 16.31 -21.52 3.33
CA LYS A 228 17.18 -22.15 4.33
C LYS A 228 17.66 -21.03 5.24
N GLY A 229 16.93 -20.86 6.35
CA GLY A 229 17.28 -19.91 7.40
C GLY A 229 18.75 -20.05 7.75
N ARG A 230 19.53 -18.98 7.53
CA ARG A 230 20.75 -18.81 8.29
C ARG A 230 20.33 -18.82 9.75
N LYS A 231 20.74 -19.84 10.50
CA LYS A 231 20.63 -19.83 11.96
C LYS A 231 21.26 -18.52 12.43
N MET A 232 20.45 -17.59 12.94
CA MET A 232 20.99 -16.54 13.79
C MET A 232 21.72 -17.27 14.91
N LYS A 233 23.05 -17.09 14.99
CA LYS A 233 23.79 -17.56 16.15
C LYS A 233 23.16 -16.87 17.35
N SER A 234 22.66 -17.68 18.29
CA SER A 234 22.32 -17.27 19.63
C SER A 234 23.53 -16.53 20.20
N GLY A 235 23.51 -15.21 20.10
CA GLY A 235 24.40 -14.32 20.82
C GLY A 235 23.91 -14.26 22.25
N SER A 236 24.82 -14.53 23.17
CA SER A 236 24.60 -14.62 24.62
C SER A 236 23.58 -13.62 25.17
N ASN A 237 22.62 -14.14 25.95
CA ASN A 237 21.81 -13.42 26.93
C ASN A 237 22.57 -12.23 27.53
N LYS A 238 22.09 -10.99 27.31
CA LYS A 238 22.06 -9.90 28.31
C LYS A 238 21.42 -8.57 27.88
N GLU A 239 21.05 -8.33 26.61
CA GLU A 239 20.50 -7.00 26.23
C GLU A 239 19.23 -7.02 25.37
N VAL A 240 18.16 -7.67 25.84
CA VAL A 240 16.80 -7.33 25.41
C VAL A 240 15.84 -7.40 26.60
N ALA A 241 15.93 -6.40 27.47
CA ALA A 241 14.82 -5.99 28.33
C ALA A 241 14.39 -4.59 27.86
N ILE A 242 13.12 -4.22 28.10
CA ILE A 242 12.38 -2.98 27.69
C ILE A 242 11.53 -3.26 26.42
N LEU A 243 10.19 -3.45 26.42
CA LEU A 243 9.10 -3.33 27.40
C LEU A 243 8.00 -4.36 27.05
N GLN A 244 7.76 -5.34 27.92
CA GLN A 244 6.46 -6.02 27.99
C GLN A 244 5.58 -5.27 28.99
N GLY A 245 4.84 -4.29 28.48
CA GLY A 245 3.66 -3.77 29.15
C GLY A 245 2.62 -4.90 29.25
N HIS A 246 2.18 -5.17 30.47
CA HIS A 246 1.28 -6.25 30.84
C HIS A 246 -0.01 -6.32 30.01
N ARG A 247 -0.30 -7.49 29.41
CA ARG A 247 -1.64 -8.12 29.54
C ARG A 247 -1.51 -9.64 29.54
N ARG A 248 -2.09 -10.24 30.59
CA ARG A 248 -2.01 -11.67 30.88
C ARG A 248 -2.75 -12.47 29.82
N LYS A 249 -2.10 -13.54 29.38
CA LYS A 249 -2.49 -14.52 28.35
C LYS A 249 -3.62 -15.46 28.85
N ARG A 250 -4.72 -14.92 29.37
CA ARG A 250 -5.87 -15.72 29.85
C ARG A 250 -7.25 -15.27 29.37
N ASP A 251 -7.37 -14.13 28.70
CA ASP A 251 -8.68 -13.62 28.22
C ASP A 251 -8.92 -13.80 26.71
N LEU A 252 -8.14 -14.65 26.04
CA LEU A 252 -8.24 -14.86 24.58
C LEU A 252 -9.01 -16.14 24.18
N LEU A 253 -9.69 -16.80 25.13
CA LEU A 253 -10.48 -18.02 24.86
C LEU A 253 -11.97 -17.93 25.25
N GLU A 254 -12.49 -16.75 25.61
CA GLU A 254 -13.94 -16.55 25.89
C GLU A 254 -14.64 -15.62 24.87
N GLY A 255 -14.02 -15.37 23.71
CA GLY A 255 -14.55 -14.45 22.68
C GLY A 255 -15.16 -15.09 21.44
N LEU A 256 -15.16 -16.42 21.32
CA LEU A 256 -15.57 -17.13 20.09
C LEU A 256 -16.89 -17.91 20.21
N ALA A 257 -17.69 -17.67 21.26
CA ALA A 257 -18.96 -18.38 21.50
C ALA A 257 -20.20 -17.48 21.56
N ALA A 258 -20.18 -16.29 20.94
CA ALA A 258 -21.32 -15.38 20.93
C ALA A 258 -21.57 -14.78 19.54
N ASN A 259 -21.91 -15.61 18.56
CA ASN A 259 -22.80 -15.26 17.43
C ASN A 259 -22.84 -16.38 16.40
N PHE A 260 -23.49 -17.51 16.70
CA PHE A 260 -24.11 -18.35 15.68
C PHE A 260 -25.24 -19.15 16.34
N ARG A 261 -26.45 -18.55 16.38
CA ARG A 261 -27.69 -19.31 16.54
C ARG A 261 -27.98 -19.97 15.20
N LEU A 262 -27.73 -21.26 15.07
CA LEU A 262 -28.40 -22.11 14.10
C LEU A 262 -28.78 -23.41 14.78
N GLU A 263 -30.09 -23.67 14.80
CA GLU A 263 -30.69 -24.92 15.24
C GLU A 263 -30.11 -26.11 14.47
N PHE A 264 -29.76 -27.19 15.18
CA PHE A 264 -29.85 -28.52 14.59
C PHE A 264 -30.42 -29.51 15.60
N ARG A 265 -31.54 -30.12 15.17
CA ARG A 265 -32.25 -31.21 15.80
C ARG A 265 -31.36 -32.46 15.93
N GLN A 266 -31.65 -33.21 16.98
CA GLN A 266 -31.26 -34.59 17.32
C GLN A 266 -30.75 -35.45 16.16
N VAL A 267 -29.58 -36.08 16.37
CA VAL A 267 -29.32 -37.45 15.91
C VAL A 267 -28.65 -38.22 17.05
N ALA A 268 -29.19 -39.40 17.29
CA ALA A 268 -28.98 -40.25 18.44
C ALA A 268 -27.58 -40.88 18.51
N ILE A 269 -27.18 -41.16 19.75
CA ILE A 269 -26.00 -41.89 20.19
C ILE A 269 -26.12 -43.35 19.72
N CYS A 270 -25.10 -43.86 19.00
CA CYS A 270 -24.89 -45.29 18.87
C CYS A 270 -23.64 -45.66 19.69
N SER A 271 -23.89 -46.12 20.92
CA SER A 271 -22.89 -46.75 21.77
C SER A 271 -22.72 -48.20 21.32
N SER A 272 -21.47 -48.67 21.32
CA SER A 272 -21.00 -50.05 21.11
C SER A 272 -20.75 -50.55 19.68
N CYS A 273 -19.47 -50.63 19.32
CA CYS A 273 -18.90 -51.78 18.60
C CYS A 273 -17.38 -51.85 18.86
N ALA A 274 -16.95 -52.93 19.51
CA ALA A 274 -15.54 -53.29 19.77
C ALA A 274 -14.92 -54.02 18.55
N PRO A 275 -13.57 -54.13 18.46
CA PRO A 275 -12.89 -54.73 17.31
C PRO A 275 -12.59 -56.23 17.53
N GLY A 276 -12.70 -57.06 16.48
CA GLY A 276 -12.15 -58.42 16.52
C GLY A 276 -12.58 -59.37 15.40
N GLN A 277 -11.56 -59.82 14.64
CA GLN A 277 -11.40 -61.14 13.99
C GLN A 277 -12.13 -61.37 12.65
N ALA A 278 -11.37 -61.30 11.55
CA ALA A 278 -11.63 -62.01 10.31
C ALA A 278 -10.76 -63.28 10.27
N GLN A 279 -11.37 -64.37 9.80
CA GLN A 279 -10.75 -65.67 9.49
C GLN A 279 -9.75 -65.56 8.34
#